data_AF-A0A194XFQ6-F1
#
_entry.id   AF-A0A194XFQ6-F1
#
_cell.length_a   1.000
_cell.length_b   1.000
_cell.length_c   1.000
_cell.angle_alpha   90.00
_cell.angle_beta   90.00
_cell.angle_gamma   90.00
#
_symmetry.space_group_name_H-M   'P 1'
#
loop_
_entity.id
_entity.type
_entity.pdbx_description
1 polymer ?
#
loop_
_entity_poly.entity_id
_entity_poly.type
_entity_poly.pdbx_seq_one_letter_code
_entity_poly.pdbx_strand_id
1 'polypeptide(L)'
;MEDPRDNKERNVTDIAPDGDVILIIGLDKVKLRVHSLFLKTASKPFSAMFGPAWKEGHELLDRNEPVELPLPEDDSGALKLICTVLHHQNDAVPQTLAAGDVLGLAVTADKYDCVDALKFASRDWLRPGQNEAGDLMLLTAAAYLFRNAQAFKEITKALILNHHGPYLALSSKEIESAIT
;
A
#
# COMPACT_ATOMS: atom_id res chain seq x y z
N MET A 1 -16.92 -3.19 -38.29
CA MET A 1 -17.22 -2.03 -37.43
C MET A 1 -16.73 -2.44 -36.06
N GLU A 2 -15.45 -2.19 -35.80
CA GLU A 2 -14.79 -2.58 -34.55
C GLU A 2 -15.28 -1.66 -33.42
N ASP A 3 -15.58 -2.27 -32.28
CA ASP A 3 -16.04 -1.59 -31.08
C ASP A 3 -14.88 -0.73 -30.51
N PRO A 4 -15.04 0.59 -30.31
CA PRO A 4 -13.96 1.45 -29.82
C PRO A 4 -13.52 1.16 -28.37
N ARG A 5 -14.14 0.18 -27.70
CA ARG A 5 -13.86 -0.17 -26.31
C ARG A 5 -12.70 -1.14 -26.11
N ASP A 6 -12.10 -1.66 -27.18
CA ASP A 6 -11.04 -2.68 -27.11
C ASP A 6 -9.60 -2.10 -27.08
N ASN A 7 -9.43 -0.78 -27.20
CA ASN A 7 -8.09 -0.16 -27.31
C ASN A 7 -7.58 0.50 -26.01
N LYS A 8 -7.85 -0.11 -24.86
CA LYS A 8 -7.08 0.20 -23.64
C LYS A 8 -6.48 -1.10 -23.13
N GLU A 9 -5.55 -1.65 -23.92
CA GLU A 9 -4.48 -2.47 -23.36
C GLU A 9 -3.86 -1.63 -22.23
N ARG A 10 -4.26 -1.91 -20.99
CA ARG A 10 -3.72 -1.24 -19.81
C ARG A 10 -2.27 -1.69 -19.73
N ASN A 11 -1.35 -0.85 -20.23
CA ASN A 11 0.08 -1.08 -20.21
C ASN A 11 0.48 -1.62 -18.84
N VAL A 12 1.15 -2.78 -18.84
CA VAL A 12 1.74 -3.34 -17.64
C VAL A 12 2.79 -2.35 -17.15
N THR A 13 2.68 -1.93 -15.89
CA THR A 13 3.73 -1.12 -15.27
C THR A 13 4.77 -2.07 -14.72
N ASP A 14 5.95 -2.05 -15.32
CA ASP A 14 7.07 -2.86 -14.86
C ASP A 14 7.72 -2.21 -13.65
N ILE A 15 7.46 -2.76 -12.46
CA ILE A 15 8.35 -2.56 -11.31
C ILE A 15 9.58 -3.44 -11.54
N ALA A 16 9.39 -4.71 -11.89
CA ALA A 16 10.47 -5.60 -12.33
C ALA A 16 10.25 -6.00 -13.80
N PRO A 17 11.06 -5.53 -14.76
CA PRO A 17 10.91 -5.87 -16.19
C PRO A 17 11.01 -7.37 -16.47
N ASP A 18 11.75 -8.12 -15.66
CA ASP A 18 11.92 -9.57 -15.70
C ASP A 18 11.13 -10.28 -14.59
N GLY A 19 10.15 -9.59 -13.99
CA GLY A 19 9.28 -10.14 -12.94
C GLY A 19 8.52 -11.40 -13.39
N ASP A 20 8.31 -12.29 -12.44
CA ASP A 20 7.62 -13.58 -12.58
C ASP A 20 6.13 -13.53 -12.19
N VAL A 21 5.64 -12.37 -11.71
CA VAL A 21 4.24 -12.15 -11.36
C VAL A 21 3.72 -10.84 -11.94
N ILE A 22 2.45 -10.85 -12.38
CA ILE A 22 1.67 -9.66 -12.71
C ILE A 22 0.51 -9.56 -11.72
N LEU A 23 0.55 -8.56 -10.85
CA LEU A 23 -0.58 -8.21 -9.98
C LEU A 23 -1.64 -7.49 -10.79
N ILE A 24 -2.91 -7.92 -10.70
CA ILE A 24 -4.05 -7.25 -11.34
C ILE A 24 -4.91 -6.63 -10.24
N ILE A 25 -4.75 -5.33 -10.04
CA ILE A 25 -5.20 -4.66 -8.81
C ILE A 25 -6.41 -3.76 -9.06
N GLY A 26 -7.39 -3.85 -8.17
CA GLY A 26 -8.55 -2.98 -8.14
C GLY A 26 -9.54 -3.21 -9.28
N LEU A 27 -10.66 -2.49 -9.22
CA LEU A 27 -11.67 -2.44 -10.29
C LEU A 27 -11.08 -1.94 -11.61
N ASP A 28 -10.08 -1.07 -11.52
CA ASP A 28 -9.31 -0.55 -12.63
C ASP A 28 -8.24 -1.52 -13.17
N LYS A 29 -8.21 -2.77 -12.70
CA LYS A 29 -7.33 -3.85 -13.16
C LYS A 29 -5.93 -3.34 -13.52
N VAL A 30 -5.34 -2.54 -12.65
CA VAL A 30 -3.99 -1.99 -12.83
C VAL A 30 -3.04 -3.17 -12.82
N LYS A 31 -2.21 -3.29 -13.86
CA LYS A 31 -1.26 -4.39 -13.99
C LYS A 31 0.13 -3.95 -13.54
N LEU A 32 0.68 -4.59 -12.51
CA LEU A 32 2.04 -4.36 -12.02
C LEU A 32 2.87 -5.63 -12.19
N ARG A 33 3.99 -5.55 -12.90
CA ARG A 33 4.94 -6.67 -13.00
C ARG A 33 5.99 -6.57 -11.90
N VAL A 34 6.16 -7.65 -11.13
CA VAL A 34 6.98 -7.73 -9.91
C VAL A 34 7.68 -9.08 -9.81
N HIS A 35 8.70 -9.17 -8.95
CA HIS A 35 9.24 -10.45 -8.50
C HIS A 35 8.48 -10.97 -7.27
N SER A 36 7.95 -12.19 -7.36
CA SER A 36 7.30 -12.91 -6.27
C SER A 36 8.21 -13.03 -5.04
N LEU A 37 9.52 -13.23 -5.25
CA LEU A 37 10.50 -13.40 -4.18
C LEU A 37 10.45 -12.25 -3.15
N PHE A 38 10.49 -10.99 -3.60
CA PHE A 38 10.48 -9.85 -2.69
C PHE A 38 9.17 -9.75 -1.91
N LEU A 39 8.03 -10.04 -2.56
CA LEU A 39 6.73 -10.09 -1.90
C LEU A 39 6.69 -11.20 -0.84
N LYS A 40 7.11 -12.42 -1.17
CA LYS A 40 7.11 -13.58 -0.24
C LYS A 40 7.99 -13.33 0.97
N THR A 41 9.17 -12.74 0.76
CA THR A 41 10.11 -12.46 1.85
C THR A 41 9.58 -11.39 2.81
N ALA A 42 8.85 -10.40 2.30
CA ALA A 42 8.39 -9.26 3.10
C ALA A 42 6.96 -9.40 3.66
N SER A 43 6.17 -10.36 3.17
CA SER A 43 4.74 -10.47 3.48
C SER A 43 4.31 -11.92 3.67
N LYS A 44 3.76 -12.24 4.85
CA LYS A 44 3.22 -13.59 5.11
C LYS A 44 2.02 -13.93 4.21
N PRO A 45 1.03 -13.03 4.00
CA PRO A 45 -0.05 -13.27 3.04
C PRO A 45 0.45 -13.58 1.63
N PHE A 46 1.38 -12.79 1.08
CA PHE A 46 1.94 -13.10 -0.24
C PHE A 46 2.74 -14.41 -0.22
N SER A 47 3.50 -14.68 0.84
CA SER A 47 4.17 -15.98 1.00
C SER A 47 3.20 -17.15 0.97
N ALA A 48 2.01 -17.00 1.54
CA ALA A 48 0.96 -18.02 1.49
C ALA A 48 0.38 -18.15 0.09
N MET A 49 0.00 -17.04 -0.55
CA MET A 49 -0.57 -17.01 -1.92
C MET A 49 0.36 -17.66 -2.96
N PHE A 50 1.67 -17.43 -2.84
CA PHE A 50 2.68 -18.01 -3.73
C PHE A 50 3.28 -19.33 -3.20
N GLY A 51 2.62 -19.95 -2.22
CA GLY A 51 3.01 -21.22 -1.64
C GLY A 51 2.46 -22.43 -2.43
N PRO A 52 3.02 -23.63 -2.22
CA PRO A 52 2.62 -24.84 -2.96
C PRO A 52 1.20 -25.32 -2.65
N ALA A 53 0.51 -24.73 -1.67
CA ALA A 53 -0.90 -25.04 -1.40
C ALA A 53 -1.86 -24.34 -2.39
N TRP A 54 -1.36 -23.37 -3.15
CA TRP A 54 -2.16 -22.52 -4.03
C TRP A 54 -1.78 -22.72 -5.49
N LYS A 55 -2.71 -22.40 -6.38
CA LYS A 55 -2.55 -22.59 -7.82
C LYS A 55 -1.36 -21.78 -8.34
N GLU A 56 -1.25 -20.54 -7.85
CA GLU A 56 -0.23 -19.57 -8.22
C GLU A 56 1.17 -20.08 -7.88
N GLY A 57 1.34 -20.76 -6.74
CA GLY A 57 2.61 -21.38 -6.36
C GLY A 57 3.04 -22.51 -7.29
N HIS A 58 2.11 -23.27 -7.86
CA HIS A 58 2.42 -24.29 -8.87
C HIS A 58 2.75 -23.64 -10.22
N GLU A 59 1.98 -22.62 -10.62
CA GLU A 59 2.20 -21.92 -11.89
C GLU A 59 3.55 -21.21 -11.95
N LEU A 60 4.07 -20.74 -10.81
CA LEU A 60 5.42 -20.16 -10.71
C LEU A 60 6.54 -21.16 -11.01
N LEU A 61 6.32 -22.47 -10.85
CA LEU A 61 7.34 -23.50 -11.08
C LEU A 61 7.35 -24.01 -12.53
N ASP A 62 6.22 -23.93 -13.22
CA ASP A 62 5.97 -24.67 -14.47
C ASP A 62 5.88 -23.79 -15.73
N ARG A 63 6.08 -22.47 -15.63
CA ARG A 63 5.85 -21.54 -16.75
C ARG A 63 7.04 -20.65 -17.09
N ASN A 64 7.19 -20.39 -18.40
CA ASN A 64 8.11 -19.37 -18.94
C ASN A 64 7.50 -17.96 -18.95
N GLU A 65 6.23 -17.82 -18.55
CA GLU A 65 5.49 -16.55 -18.56
C GLU A 65 5.10 -16.14 -17.13
N PRO A 66 5.00 -14.83 -16.84
CA PRO A 66 4.60 -14.34 -15.53
C PRO A 66 3.21 -14.83 -15.11
N VAL A 67 3.04 -15.16 -13.84
CA VAL A 67 1.76 -15.58 -13.26
C VAL A 67 0.90 -14.36 -12.94
N GLU A 68 -0.36 -14.34 -13.39
CA GLU A 68 -1.31 -13.29 -13.05
C GLU A 68 -1.97 -13.55 -11.68
N LEU A 69 -1.90 -12.59 -10.75
CA LEU A 69 -2.58 -12.64 -9.44
C LEU A 69 -3.65 -11.53 -9.34
N PRO A 70 -4.95 -11.88 -9.37
CA PRO A 70 -6.03 -10.91 -9.20
C PRO A 70 -6.20 -10.44 -7.76
N LEU A 71 -6.26 -9.13 -7.56
CA LEU A 71 -6.48 -8.44 -6.27
C LEU A 71 -7.55 -7.35 -6.44
N PRO A 72 -8.83 -7.71 -6.69
CA PRO A 72 -9.86 -6.78 -7.15
C PRO A 72 -10.31 -5.75 -6.10
N GLU A 73 -10.14 -6.07 -4.82
CA GLU A 73 -10.56 -5.23 -3.69
C GLU A 73 -9.42 -4.37 -3.13
N ASP A 74 -8.24 -4.42 -3.76
CA ASP A 74 -7.04 -3.76 -3.27
C ASP A 74 -6.81 -2.39 -3.90
N ASP A 75 -6.20 -1.50 -3.11
CA ASP A 75 -5.83 -0.17 -3.57
C ASP A 75 -4.57 -0.24 -4.45
N SER A 76 -4.74 0.15 -5.72
CA SER A 76 -3.66 0.09 -6.71
C SER A 76 -2.53 1.09 -6.44
N GLY A 77 -2.80 2.23 -5.83
CA GLY A 77 -1.79 3.23 -5.49
C GLY A 77 -0.89 2.75 -4.36
N ALA A 78 -1.49 2.25 -3.29
CA ALA A 78 -0.84 1.68 -2.13
C ALA A 78 0.02 0.47 -2.52
N LEU A 79 -0.55 -0.52 -3.23
CA LEU A 79 0.21 -1.69 -3.67
C LEU A 79 1.34 -1.33 -4.62
N LYS A 80 1.17 -0.33 -5.49
CA LYS A 80 2.28 0.16 -6.33
C LYS A 80 3.42 0.70 -5.47
N LEU A 81 3.13 1.52 -4.46
CA LEU A 81 4.15 2.08 -3.56
C LEU A 81 4.84 0.99 -2.73
N ILE A 82 4.07 0.06 -2.18
CA ILE A 82 4.60 -1.10 -1.45
C ILE A 82 5.55 -1.88 -2.36
N CYS A 83 5.11 -2.26 -3.57
CA CYS A 83 5.95 -2.99 -4.50
C CYS A 83 7.23 -2.21 -4.86
N THR A 84 7.13 -0.90 -5.05
CA THR A 84 8.28 -0.02 -5.32
C THR A 84 9.32 -0.11 -4.20
N VAL A 85 8.89 -0.02 -2.94
CA VAL A 85 9.78 -0.14 -1.77
C VAL A 85 10.36 -1.56 -1.65
N LEU A 86 9.53 -2.60 -1.80
CA LEU A 86 9.98 -3.99 -1.70
C LEU A 86 11.01 -4.37 -2.78
N HIS A 87 10.97 -3.70 -3.94
CA HIS A 87 11.93 -3.89 -5.03
C HIS A 87 13.11 -2.92 -4.99
N HIS A 88 13.30 -2.22 -3.86
CA HIS A 88 14.40 -1.28 -3.64
C HIS A 88 14.46 -0.10 -4.63
N GLN A 89 13.33 0.26 -5.25
CA GLN A 89 13.23 1.41 -6.15
C GLN A 89 12.96 2.70 -5.38
N ASN A 90 13.76 2.94 -4.34
CA ASN A 90 13.53 4.03 -3.39
C ASN A 90 13.56 5.42 -4.06
N ASP A 91 14.27 5.57 -5.18
CA ASP A 91 14.29 6.83 -5.96
C ASP A 91 12.93 7.19 -6.56
N ALA A 92 12.05 6.20 -6.78
CA ALA A 92 10.70 6.39 -7.28
C ALA A 92 9.66 6.57 -6.15
N VAL A 93 10.09 6.47 -4.88
CA VAL A 93 9.22 6.63 -3.72
C VAL A 93 9.05 8.12 -3.41
N PRO A 94 7.81 8.65 -3.39
CA PRO A 94 7.58 10.06 -3.12
C PRO A 94 7.94 10.41 -1.67
N GLN A 95 8.57 11.57 -1.49
CA GLN A 95 8.92 12.08 -0.15
C GLN A 95 7.70 12.55 0.66
N THR A 96 6.59 12.87 -0.01
CA THR A 96 5.38 13.40 0.60
C THR A 96 4.15 12.73 0.00
N LEU A 97 3.13 12.50 0.82
CA LEU A 97 1.84 11.93 0.45
C LEU A 97 0.74 12.71 1.16
N ALA A 98 -0.48 12.73 0.60
CA ALA A 98 -1.63 13.26 1.31
C ALA A 98 -1.99 12.35 2.49
N ALA A 99 -2.55 12.90 3.56
CA ALA A 99 -2.81 12.15 4.79
C ALA A 99 -3.69 10.90 4.58
N GLY A 100 -4.71 11.00 3.70
CA GLY A 100 -5.53 9.86 3.29
C GLY A 100 -4.74 8.78 2.58
N ASP A 101 -3.84 9.14 1.65
CA ASP A 101 -2.97 8.18 0.96
C ASP A 101 -2.02 7.47 1.95
N VAL A 102 -1.52 8.20 2.95
CA VAL A 102 -0.69 7.61 4.02
C VAL A 102 -1.48 6.59 4.84
N LEU A 103 -2.75 6.89 5.16
CA LEU A 103 -3.63 5.97 5.86
C LEU A 103 -3.95 4.74 5.01
N GLY A 104 -4.35 4.91 3.74
CA GLY A 104 -4.62 3.81 2.81
C GLY A 104 -3.39 2.90 2.61
N LEU A 105 -2.20 3.51 2.54
CA LEU A 105 -0.94 2.76 2.49
C LEU A 105 -0.68 1.98 3.78
N ALA A 106 -0.95 2.57 4.95
CA ALA A 106 -0.79 1.91 6.25
C ALA A 106 -1.74 0.71 6.40
N VAL A 107 -3.02 0.88 6.01
CA VAL A 107 -4.02 -0.20 5.99
C VAL A 107 -3.57 -1.33 5.08
N THR A 108 -3.10 -1.00 3.86
CA THR A 108 -2.62 -2.01 2.92
C THR A 108 -1.38 -2.74 3.45
N ALA A 109 -0.45 -2.01 4.08
CA ALA A 109 0.75 -2.59 4.65
C ALA A 109 0.45 -3.54 5.82
N ASP A 110 -0.52 -3.21 6.68
CA ASP A 110 -0.96 -4.08 7.76
C ASP A 110 -1.71 -5.31 7.23
N LYS A 111 -2.62 -5.13 6.24
CA LYS A 111 -3.32 -6.23 5.55
C LYS A 111 -2.35 -7.28 5.00
N TYR A 112 -1.26 -6.83 4.38
CA TYR A 112 -0.23 -7.72 3.83
C TYR A 112 0.91 -8.03 4.80
N ASP A 113 0.82 -7.65 6.08
CA ASP A 113 1.85 -7.88 7.10
C ASP A 113 3.27 -7.50 6.62
N CYS A 114 3.39 -6.34 5.97
CA CYS A 114 4.66 -5.82 5.42
C CYS A 114 5.03 -4.43 5.97
N VAL A 115 4.44 -4.03 7.10
CA VAL A 115 4.71 -2.77 7.82
C VAL A 115 6.21 -2.55 8.07
N ASP A 116 6.93 -3.58 8.48
CA ASP A 116 8.37 -3.48 8.78
C ASP A 116 9.21 -3.11 7.54
N ALA A 117 8.79 -3.53 6.34
CA ALA A 117 9.47 -3.20 5.09
C ALA A 117 9.36 -1.70 4.75
N LEU A 118 8.29 -1.05 5.20
CA LEU A 118 8.02 0.38 4.97
C LEU A 118 8.54 1.28 6.10
N LYS A 119 9.14 0.71 7.15
CA LYS A 119 9.53 1.42 8.38
C LYS A 119 10.35 2.69 8.16
N PHE A 120 11.22 2.70 7.16
CA PHE A 120 12.06 3.86 6.85
C PHE A 120 11.32 4.89 5.99
N ALA A 121 10.63 4.43 4.94
CA ALA A 121 9.86 5.31 4.06
C ALA A 121 8.72 6.03 4.80
N SER A 122 8.04 5.33 5.71
CA SER A 122 6.92 5.90 6.47
C SER A 122 7.30 7.06 7.40
N ARG A 123 8.59 7.23 7.73
CA ARG A 123 9.05 8.37 8.55
C ARG A 123 8.84 9.71 7.86
N ASP A 124 8.97 9.75 6.53
CA ASP A 124 8.80 11.00 5.78
C ASP A 124 7.34 11.36 5.61
N TRP A 125 6.47 10.35 5.48
CA TRP A 125 5.03 10.52 5.34
C TRP A 125 4.31 10.85 6.65
N LEU A 126 4.84 10.38 7.78
CA LEU A 126 4.23 10.57 9.11
C LEU A 126 4.67 11.87 9.81
N ARG A 127 5.05 12.90 9.06
CA ARG A 127 5.43 14.19 9.63
C ARG A 127 4.17 15.02 9.90
N PRO A 128 3.96 15.54 11.12
CA PRO A 128 2.77 16.33 11.45
C PRO A 128 2.64 17.63 10.63
N GLY A 129 3.73 18.17 10.11
CA GLY A 129 3.72 19.30 9.16
C GLY A 129 2.90 20.51 9.65
N GLN A 130 2.35 21.27 8.70
CA GLN A 130 1.27 22.25 8.95
C GLN A 130 -0.07 21.66 8.49
N ASN A 131 -0.36 20.43 8.92
CA ASN A 131 -1.58 19.74 8.55
C ASN A 131 -2.78 20.23 9.36
N GLU A 132 -3.96 20.20 8.75
CA GLU A 132 -5.21 20.49 9.45
C GLU A 132 -5.56 19.37 10.45
N ALA A 133 -6.47 19.65 11.39
CA ALA A 133 -6.83 18.68 12.45
C ALA A 133 -7.37 17.35 11.89
N GLY A 134 -8.08 17.38 10.75
CA GLY A 134 -8.55 16.17 10.07
C GLY A 134 -7.40 15.31 9.55
N ASP A 135 -6.44 15.93 8.85
CA ASP A 135 -5.23 15.26 8.35
C ASP A 135 -4.38 14.70 9.49
N LEU A 136 -4.23 15.44 10.59
CA LEU A 136 -3.53 14.94 11.78
C LEU A 136 -4.22 13.72 12.38
N MET A 137 -5.56 13.61 12.30
CA MET A 137 -6.28 12.42 12.75
C MET A 137 -6.01 11.21 11.84
N LEU A 138 -6.02 11.41 10.52
CA LEU A 138 -5.66 10.37 9.54
C LEU A 138 -4.22 9.88 9.75
N LEU A 139 -3.26 10.82 9.91
CA LEU A 139 -1.86 10.50 10.18
C LEU A 139 -1.67 9.82 11.55
N THR A 140 -2.53 10.10 12.53
CA THR A 140 -2.52 9.40 13.84
C THR A 140 -2.90 7.92 13.65
N ALA A 141 -3.96 7.64 12.90
CA ALA A 141 -4.38 6.28 12.57
C ALA A 141 -3.29 5.54 11.77
N ALA A 142 -2.69 6.22 10.79
CA ALA A 142 -1.59 5.66 10.00
C ALA A 142 -0.35 5.36 10.86
N ALA A 143 0.03 6.25 11.77
CA ALA A 143 1.16 6.05 12.68
C ALA A 143 0.93 4.84 13.62
N TYR A 144 -0.31 4.62 14.04
CA TYR A 144 -0.70 3.44 14.81
C TYR A 144 -0.50 2.15 14.01
N LEU A 145 -1.04 2.09 12.78
CA LEU A 145 -0.92 0.92 11.89
C LEU A 145 0.54 0.63 11.49
N PHE A 146 1.33 1.68 11.21
CA PHE A 146 2.77 1.55 10.96
C PHE A 146 3.59 1.19 12.21
N ARG A 147 2.96 1.08 13.39
CA ARG A 147 3.62 0.80 14.68
C ARG A 147 4.74 1.80 14.99
N ASN A 148 4.57 3.05 14.54
CA ASN A 148 5.54 4.13 14.71
C ASN A 148 5.18 4.98 15.94
N ALA A 149 5.60 4.52 17.11
CA ALA A 149 5.29 5.18 18.39
C ALA A 149 5.79 6.63 18.47
N GLN A 150 6.92 6.96 17.84
CA GLN A 150 7.45 8.32 17.84
C GLN A 150 6.56 9.26 17.03
N ALA A 151 6.21 8.88 15.81
CA ALA A 151 5.31 9.67 14.97
C ALA A 151 3.92 9.82 15.63
N PHE A 152 3.38 8.72 16.17
CA PHE A 152 2.10 8.73 16.89
C PHE A 152 2.11 9.78 18.02
N LYS A 153 3.16 9.79 18.85
CA LYS A 153 3.34 10.78 19.92
C LYS A 153 3.42 12.21 19.40
N GLU A 154 4.18 12.45 18.33
CA GLU A 154 4.37 13.79 17.77
C GLU A 154 3.10 14.35 17.14
N ILE A 155 2.41 13.54 16.34
CA ILE A 155 1.16 13.91 15.67
C ILE A 155 0.05 14.16 16.68
N THR A 156 -0.16 13.25 17.63
CA THR A 156 -1.18 13.43 18.68
C THR A 156 -0.88 14.63 19.58
N LYS A 157 0.39 14.90 19.89
CA LYS A 157 0.77 16.13 20.60
C LYS A 157 0.38 17.38 19.80
N ALA A 158 0.66 17.42 18.50
CA ALA A 158 0.28 18.54 17.64
C ALA A 158 -1.24 18.71 17.59
N LEU A 159 -1.99 17.61 17.49
CA LEU A 159 -3.45 17.64 17.49
C LEU A 159 -4.01 18.19 18.81
N ILE A 160 -3.51 17.71 19.96
CA ILE A 160 -3.95 18.14 21.30
C ILE A 160 -3.69 19.63 21.54
N LEU A 161 -2.54 20.13 21.08
CA LEU A 161 -2.16 21.52 21.33
C LEU A 161 -2.89 22.52 20.42
N ASN A 162 -3.23 22.13 19.20
CA ASN A 162 -3.72 23.07 18.18
C ASN A 162 -5.23 22.92 17.85
N HIS A 163 -5.84 21.78 18.17
CA HIS A 163 -7.28 21.58 17.97
C HIS A 163 -8.07 21.93 19.23
N HIS A 164 -9.04 22.84 19.08
CA HIS A 164 -9.89 23.29 20.20
C HIS A 164 -11.37 22.89 20.04
N GLY A 165 -11.70 22.18 18.95
CA GLY A 165 -13.05 21.66 18.71
C GLY A 165 -13.26 20.26 19.30
N PRO A 166 -14.48 19.71 19.17
CA PRO A 166 -14.76 18.32 19.52
C PRO A 166 -13.94 17.35 18.65
N TYR A 167 -13.36 16.32 19.26
CA TYR A 167 -12.63 15.28 18.53
C TYR A 167 -13.55 14.31 17.78
N LEU A 168 -14.78 14.14 18.25
CA LEU A 168 -15.80 13.35 17.54
C LEU A 168 -16.09 13.92 16.14
N ALA A 169 -15.91 15.23 15.94
CA ALA A 169 -16.07 15.85 14.63
C ALA A 169 -14.92 15.50 13.65
N LEU A 170 -13.82 14.93 14.16
CA LEU A 170 -12.69 14.45 13.36
C LEU A 170 -12.79 12.95 13.08
N SER A 171 -13.77 12.23 13.64
CA SER A 171 -14.00 10.83 13.30
C SER A 171 -14.49 10.71 11.86
N SER A 172 -13.95 9.76 11.12
CA SER A 172 -14.40 9.44 9.76
C SER A 172 -14.56 7.93 9.62
N LYS A 173 -15.41 7.51 8.68
CA LYS A 173 -15.59 6.09 8.35
C LYS A 173 -14.27 5.42 7.96
N GLU A 174 -13.38 6.16 7.31
CA GLU A 174 -12.06 5.68 6.90
C GLU A 174 -11.21 5.31 8.13
N ILE A 175 -11.18 6.17 9.15
CA ILE A 175 -10.46 5.91 10.40
C ILE A 175 -11.09 4.75 11.15
N GLU A 176 -12.42 4.72 11.24
CA GLU A 176 -13.15 3.65 11.93
C GLU A 176 -12.88 2.30 11.27
N SER A 177 -12.96 2.20 9.95
CA SER A 177 -12.64 0.96 9.22
C SER A 177 -11.16 0.57 9.30
N ALA A 178 -10.25 1.52 9.48
CA ALA A 178 -8.82 1.25 9.54
C ALA A 178 -8.33 0.70 10.90
N ILE A 179 -9.05 0.97 11.99
CA ILE A 179 -8.60 0.64 13.36
C ILE A 179 -9.39 -0.53 13.99
N THR A 180 -10.45 -1.01 13.33
CA THR A 180 -11.33 -2.08 13.85
C THR A 180 -11.00 -3.42 13.20
#